data_AF-B8HDX9-F1
#
_entry.id   AF-B8HDX9-F1
#
_cell.length_a   1.000
_cell.length_b   1.000
_cell.length_c   1.000
_cell.angle_alpha   90.00
_cell.angle_beta   90.00
_cell.angle_gamma   90.00
#
_symmetry.space_group_name_H-M   'P 1'
#
loop_
_entity.id
_entity.type
_entity.pdbx_description
1 polymer ?
#
loop_
_entity_poly.entity_id
_entity_poly.type
_entity_poly.pdbx_seq_one_letter_code
_entity_poly.pdbx_strand_id
1 'polypeptide(L)' 'MLWALLCKLNIRHEWHLKHAEDGRRYKECQRCRRIDDWGGSWTHAPAGWQGP' A
#
# COMPACT_ATOMS: atom_id res chain seq x y z
N MET A 1 10.94 -12.65 -13.71
CA MET A 1 11.02 -13.69 -12.64
C MET A 1 11.44 -13.13 -11.29
N LEU A 2 12.53 -12.36 -11.18
CA LEU A 2 13.06 -11.82 -9.92
C LEU A 2 12.02 -11.05 -9.08
N TRP A 3 11.22 -10.20 -9.71
CA TRP A 3 10.19 -9.41 -9.02
C TRP A 3 9.12 -10.23 -8.30
N ALA A 4 8.76 -11.41 -8.83
CA ALA A 4 7.82 -12.30 -8.15
C ALA A 4 8.46 -12.92 -6.90
N LEU A 5 9.76 -13.22 -6.94
CA LEU A 5 10.51 -13.73 -5.79
C LEU A 5 10.68 -12.66 -4.71
N LEU A 6 10.99 -11.42 -5.09
CA LEU A 6 11.11 -10.30 -4.14
C LEU A 6 9.79 -10.01 -3.40
N CYS A 7 8.66 -10.17 -4.09
CA CYS A 7 7.33 -10.04 -3.50
C CYS A 7 7.03 -11.20 -2.52
N LYS A 8 7.37 -12.44 -2.89
CA LYS A 8 7.24 -13.63 -2.02
C LYS A 8 8.12 -13.53 -0.76
N LEU A 9 9.32 -13.01 -0.89
CA LEU A 9 10.27 -12.81 0.23
C LEU A 9 9.98 -11.54 1.04
N ASN A 10 8.89 -10.82 0.74
CA ASN A 10 8.52 -9.58 1.42
C ASN A 10 9.55 -8.44 1.32
N ILE A 11 10.45 -8.48 0.32
CA ILE A 11 11.53 -7.49 0.12
C ILE A 11 11.03 -6.30 -0.70
N ARG A 12 10.23 -6.57 -1.73
CA ARG A 12 9.71 -5.51 -2.62
C ARG A 12 8.31 -5.86 -3.12
N HIS A 13 7.38 -4.92 -2.96
CA HIS A 13 6.01 -5.03 -3.44
C HIS A 13 5.73 -4.00 -4.52
N GLU A 14 4.91 -4.40 -5.48
CA GLU A 14 4.34 -3.50 -6.46
C GLU A 14 3.01 -3.00 -5.93
N TRP A 15 3.03 -1.83 -5.29
CA TRP A 15 1.88 -1.24 -4.63
C TRP A 15 0.96 -0.52 -5.61
N HIS A 16 -0.33 -0.78 -5.49
CA HIS A 16 -1.37 -0.09 -6.24
C HIS A 16 -2.34 0.57 -5.27
N LEU A 17 -2.62 1.85 -5.50
CA LEU A 17 -3.60 2.59 -4.71
C LEU A 17 -5.00 2.16 -5.13
N LYS A 18 -5.76 1.63 -4.17
CA LYS A 18 -7.16 1.29 -4.32
C LYS A 18 -8.01 2.18 -3.43
N HIS A 19 -9.24 2.39 -3.86
CA HIS A 19 -10.25 3.11 -3.10
C HIS A 19 -11.16 2.06 -2.47
N ALA A 20 -11.33 2.15 -1.17
CA ALA A 20 -12.37 1.43 -0.46
C ALA A 20 -13.71 2.17 -0.64
N GLU A 21 -14.81 1.45 -0.48
CA GLU A 21 -16.17 2.01 -0.64
C GLU A 21 -16.48 3.10 0.39
N ASP A 22 -15.75 3.13 1.51
CA ASP A 22 -15.82 4.16 2.56
C ASP A 22 -15.05 5.45 2.20
N GLY A 23 -14.50 5.53 0.98
CA GLY A 23 -13.70 6.66 0.50
C GLY A 23 -12.25 6.64 0.98
N ARG A 24 -11.81 5.63 1.75
CA ARG A 24 -10.41 5.51 2.16
C ARG A 24 -9.56 4.99 1.02
N ARG A 25 -8.28 5.41 1.01
CA ARG A 25 -7.29 4.89 0.07
C ARG A 25 -6.38 3.92 0.80
N TYR A 26 -6.20 2.74 0.24
CA TYR A 26 -5.25 1.75 0.72
C TYR A 26 -4.33 1.31 -0.42
N LYS A 27 -3.13 0.88 -0.08
CA LYS A 27 -2.22 0.26 -1.06
C LYS A 27 -2.38 -1.24 -0.97
N GLU A 28 -2.55 -1.88 -2.11
CA GLU A 28 -2.56 -3.34 -2.23
C GLU A 28 -1.52 -3.76 -3.26
N CYS A 29 -0.75 -4.79 -2.93
CA CYS A 29 0.19 -5.37 -3.89
C CYS A 29 -0.56 -6.21 -4.93
N GLN A 30 -0.40 -5.89 -6.22
CA GLN A 30 -1.08 -6.63 -7.30
C GLN A 30 -0.63 -8.08 -7.45
N ARG A 31 0.53 -8.44 -6.89
CA ARG A 31 1.09 -9.79 -7.00
C ARG A 31 0.65 -10.72 -5.87
N CYS A 32 0.80 -10.29 -4.63
CA CYS A 32 0.52 -11.12 -3.46
C CYS A 32 -0.73 -10.70 -2.69
N ARG A 33 -1.41 -9.62 -3.12
CA ARG A 33 -2.58 -9.02 -2.46
C ARG A 33 -2.34 -8.61 -1.01
N ARG A 34 -1.08 -8.41 -0.62
CA ARG A 34 -0.73 -7.79 0.67
C ARG A 34 -1.25 -6.36 0.69
N ILE A 35 -1.83 -5.96 1.81
CA ILE A 35 -2.27 -4.59 2.07
C ILE A 35 -1.16 -3.88 2.86
N ASP A 36 -0.94 -2.59 2.58
CA ASP A 36 0.01 -1.77 3.32
C ASP A 36 -0.62 -1.32 4.64
N ASP A 37 -0.54 -2.18 5.64
CA ASP A 37 -1.13 -1.96 6.97
C ASP A 37 -0.30 -0.96 7.80
N TRP A 38 0.95 -0.72 7.38
CA TRP A 38 1.91 0.16 8.02
C TRP A 38 1.98 1.44 7.20
N GLY A 39 1.44 2.54 7.73
CA GLY A 39 1.43 3.88 7.12
C GLY A 39 2.81 4.48 6.87
N GLY A 40 3.58 3.86 5.98
CA GLY A 40 4.91 4.24 5.55
C GLY A 40 4.83 5.40 4.57
N SER A 41 4.82 6.60 5.15
CA SER A 41 5.12 7.90 4.55
C SER A 41 5.98 7.80 3.27
N TRP A 42 5.38 8.15 2.14
CA TRP A 42 6.08 8.76 1.02
C TRP A 42 5.24 9.95 0.55
N THR A 43 5.48 11.07 1.24
CA THR A 43 5.51 12.46 0.74
C THR A 43 4.24 13.12 0.19
N HIS A 44 3.85 14.21 0.89
CA HIS A 44 3.00 15.35 0.50
C HIS A 44 1.47 15.17 0.46
N ALA A 45 0.83 15.20 1.63
CA ALA A 45 -0.48 15.83 1.79
C ALA A 45 -0.50 16.63 3.12
N PRO A 46 -0.97 17.89 3.14
CA PRO A 46 -0.91 18.73 4.33
C PRO A 46 -1.86 18.21 5.42
N ALA A 47 -1.45 18.48 6.67
CA ALA A 47 -2.17 18.28 7.91
C ALA A 47 -3.71 18.27 7.76
N GLY A 48 -4.34 17.13 8.01
CA GLY A 48 -5.81 17.04 7.96
C GLY A 48 -6.43 15.66 8.22
N TRP A 49 -5.63 14.61 8.46
CA TRP A 49 -6.20 13.33 8.90
C TRP A 49 -6.43 13.34 10.41
N GLN A 50 -7.65 13.70 10.81
CA GLN A 50 -8.25 13.24 12.06
C GLN A 50 -8.92 11.89 11.77
N GLY A 51 -8.26 10.81 12.19
CA GLY A 51 -9.00 9.58 12.54
C GLY A 51 -9.78 9.82 13.83
N PRO A 52 -10.78 8.98 14.16
CA PRO A 52 -11.53 9.10 15.42
C PRO A 52 -10.61 9.10 16.64
#